data_AF-A0A817F646-F1
#
_entry.id   AF-A0A817F646-F1
#
_cell.length_a   1.000
_cell.length_b   1.000
_cell.length_c   1.000
_cell.angle_alpha   90.00
_cell.angle_beta   90.00
_cell.angle_gamma   90.00
#
_symmetry.space_group_name_H-M   'P 1'
#
loop_
_entity.id
_entity.type
_entity.pdbx_description
1 polymer ?
#
loop_
_entity_poly.entity_id
_entity_poly.type
_entity_poly.pdbx_seq_one_letter_code
_entity_poly.pdbx_strand_id
1 'polypeptide(L)'
;MENESSVVRLRRKLSELSQEYSKEKQVQPRSKSANGRLPVSDPNASFRYRRIRRKVDVLRTKIDTVIEDNYLTITDINSLQKEMIPTRDNNDLSLKKKLIMSDDQNLVTSELVQVLNSKQTKIDQLEQRLKKVEKQESQWKTKYERECNRCELLQTRIIELEQELLNRKYQSKILGRLQTDVKRLHSAFDALEVENTQLNVQLTFSRNTHLSSQLDKFRHELAHACHESLC
;
A
#
# COMPACT_ATOMS: atom_id res chain seq x y z
N MET A 1 20.51 14.96 37.14
CA MET A 1 20.08 14.30 35.89
C MET A 1 18.75 13.64 36.24
N GLU A 2 17.59 14.03 35.74
CA GLU A 2 17.14 14.11 34.34
C GLU A 2 15.94 15.08 34.24
N ASN A 3 16.08 16.18 33.49
CA ASN A 3 14.95 16.99 33.00
C ASN A 3 14.93 16.89 31.46
N GLU A 4 14.86 15.68 30.93
CA GLU A 4 14.57 15.52 29.50
C GLU A 4 13.10 15.82 29.26
N SER A 5 12.81 16.84 28.44
CA SER A 5 11.46 17.13 27.94
C SER A 5 10.80 15.85 27.43
N SER A 6 9.54 15.64 27.78
CA SER A 6 8.71 14.48 27.41
C SER A 6 8.79 14.17 25.91
N VAL A 7 8.95 15.21 25.09
CA VAL A 7 9.12 15.14 23.63
C VAL A 7 10.44 14.47 23.23
N VAL A 8 11.54 14.79 23.91
CA VAL A 8 12.87 14.19 23.66
C VAL A 8 12.84 12.69 23.97
N ARG A 9 12.21 12.32 25.07
CA ARG A 9 12.05 10.92 25.49
C ARG A 9 11.20 10.12 24.49
N LEU A 10 10.12 10.72 23.98
CA LEU A 10 9.25 10.11 22.96
C LEU A 10 9.94 10.00 21.59
N ARG A 11 10.70 11.02 21.18
CA ARG A 11 11.49 11.00 19.94
C ARG A 11 12.60 9.93 19.99
N ARG A 12 13.25 9.73 21.13
CA ARG A 12 14.24 8.66 21.32
C ARG A 12 13.59 7.27 21.15
N LYS A 13 12.44 7.03 21.80
CA LYS A 13 11.68 5.78 21.64
C LYS A 13 11.18 5.55 20.20
N LEU A 14 10.76 6.60 19.51
CA LEU A 14 10.36 6.51 18.10
C LEU A 14 11.56 6.14 17.21
N SER A 15 12.74 6.70 17.48
CA SER A 15 13.98 6.38 16.76
C SER A 15 14.41 4.93 16.98
N GLU A 16 14.34 4.43 18.21
CA GLU A 16 14.64 3.03 18.56
C GLU A 16 13.70 2.05 17.82
N LEU A 17 12.40 2.30 17.86
CA LEU A 17 11.41 1.47 17.16
C LEU A 17 11.52 1.57 15.63
N SER A 18 11.94 2.71 15.10
CA SER A 18 12.19 2.87 13.66
C SER A 18 13.44 2.12 13.19
N GLN A 19 14.46 2.02 14.04
CA GLN A 19 15.63 1.17 13.80
C GLN A 19 15.27 -0.32 13.87
N GLU A 20 14.46 -0.72 14.85
CA GLU A 20 13.95 -2.10 14.98
C GLU A 20 13.10 -2.49 13.75
N TYR A 21 12.23 -1.58 13.30
CA TYR A 21 11.46 -1.71 12.07
C TYR A 21 12.34 -1.86 10.81
N SER A 22 13.45 -1.13 10.74
CA SER A 22 14.39 -1.21 9.62
C SER A 22 15.17 -2.53 9.61
N LYS A 23 15.48 -3.08 10.79
CA LYS A 23 16.11 -4.40 10.94
C LYS A 23 15.16 -5.53 10.55
N GLU A 24 13.89 -5.49 10.99
CA GLU A 24 12.89 -6.51 10.60
C GLU A 24 12.55 -6.48 9.10
N LYS A 25 12.56 -5.30 8.46
CA LYS A 25 12.33 -5.18 7.01
C LYS A 25 13.45 -5.83 6.17
N GLN A 26 14.67 -5.97 6.71
CA GLN A 26 15.77 -6.68 6.04
C GLN A 26 15.71 -8.21 6.22
N VAL A 27 14.92 -8.72 7.17
CA VAL A 27 14.71 -10.15 7.41
C VAL A 27 13.61 -10.73 6.50
N GLN A 28 12.85 -9.89 5.79
CA GLN A 28 11.99 -10.38 4.71
C GLN A 28 12.82 -10.75 3.48
N PRO A 29 12.66 -11.97 2.93
CA PRO A 29 13.52 -12.45 1.87
C PRO A 29 13.37 -11.58 0.61
N ARG A 30 14.41 -10.78 0.33
CA ARG A 30 14.65 -10.26 -1.02
C ARG A 30 14.90 -11.45 -1.92
N SER A 31 14.06 -11.56 -2.95
CA SER A 31 14.05 -12.64 -3.93
C SER A 31 15.42 -12.88 -4.59
N LYS A 32 15.71 -14.18 -4.79
CA LYS A 32 16.72 -14.86 -5.63
C LYS A 32 18.11 -15.08 -5.03
N SER A 33 18.23 -16.20 -4.28
CA SER A 33 19.48 -16.96 -4.18
C SER A 33 19.68 -17.73 -5.49
N ALA A 34 20.90 -17.68 -6.03
CA ALA A 34 21.31 -18.41 -7.23
C ALA A 34 21.32 -19.95 -7.04
N ASN A 35 21.13 -20.44 -5.81
CA ASN A 35 21.16 -21.86 -5.49
C ASN A 35 19.84 -22.31 -4.85
N GLY A 36 18.78 -22.43 -5.65
CA GLY A 36 17.66 -23.39 -5.54
C GLY A 36 16.96 -23.70 -4.19
N ARG A 37 17.31 -23.10 -3.05
CA ARG A 37 16.64 -23.29 -1.76
C ARG A 37 15.86 -22.05 -1.40
N LEU A 38 14.54 -22.22 -1.29
CA LEU A 38 13.63 -21.22 -0.77
C LEU A 38 14.02 -20.90 0.69
N PRO A 39 14.16 -19.62 1.08
CA PRO A 39 14.35 -19.27 2.47
C PRO A 39 13.08 -19.61 3.25
N VAL A 40 13.25 -20.30 4.37
CA VAL A 40 12.17 -20.64 5.31
C VAL A 40 11.64 -19.34 5.89
N SER A 41 10.45 -18.93 5.44
CA SER A 41 9.75 -17.76 5.95
C SER A 41 9.21 -18.04 7.35
N ASP A 42 9.72 -17.33 8.36
CA ASP A 42 9.23 -17.38 9.74
C ASP A 42 7.79 -16.83 9.81
N PRO A 43 6.77 -17.67 10.09
CA PRO A 43 5.37 -17.24 10.12
C PRO A 43 5.08 -16.22 11.24
N ASN A 44 5.93 -16.11 12.26
CA ASN A 44 5.80 -15.12 13.33
C ASN A 44 6.38 -13.73 12.98
N ALA A 45 7.13 -13.59 11.89
CA ALA A 45 7.66 -12.31 11.44
C ALA A 45 6.54 -11.32 11.04
N SER A 46 5.45 -11.83 10.44
CA SER A 46 4.29 -11.01 10.04
C SER A 46 3.54 -10.42 11.24
N PHE A 47 3.42 -11.18 12.33
CA PHE A 47 2.77 -10.72 13.56
C PHE A 47 3.61 -9.70 14.32
N ARG A 48 4.94 -9.91 14.42
CA ARG A 48 5.86 -8.93 15.03
C ARG A 48 5.85 -7.60 14.27
N TYR A 49 5.91 -7.67 12.93
CA TYR A 49 5.87 -6.48 12.07
C TYR A 49 4.59 -5.65 12.26
N ARG A 50 3.41 -6.30 12.30
CA ARG A 50 2.14 -5.60 12.57
C ARG A 50 2.11 -4.96 13.96
N ARG A 51 2.71 -5.61 14.96
CA ARG A 51 2.77 -5.10 16.33
C ARG A 51 3.68 -3.89 16.45
N ILE A 52 4.85 -3.92 15.81
CA ILE A 52 5.77 -2.78 15.79
C ILE A 52 5.15 -1.60 15.04
N ARG A 53 4.51 -1.84 13.90
CA ARG A 53 3.82 -0.78 13.14
C ARG A 53 2.77 -0.04 13.97
N ARG A 54 1.89 -0.78 14.67
CA ARG A 54 0.88 -0.18 15.56
C ARG A 54 1.50 0.64 16.68
N LYS A 55 2.63 0.20 17.26
CA LYS A 55 3.34 0.96 18.30
C LYS A 55 3.92 2.26 17.76
N VAL A 56 4.47 2.23 16.55
CA VAL A 56 4.99 3.43 15.86
C VAL A 56 3.86 4.41 15.57
N ASP A 57 2.72 3.94 15.05
CA ASP A 57 1.57 4.80 14.76
C ASP A 57 1.05 5.49 16.03
N VAL A 58 0.87 4.74 17.13
CA VAL A 58 0.45 5.30 18.42
C VAL A 58 1.44 6.33 18.96
N LEU A 59 2.75 6.09 18.83
CA LEU A 59 3.76 7.05 19.28
C LEU A 59 3.79 8.30 18.41
N ARG A 60 3.50 8.17 17.11
CA ARG A 60 3.40 9.30 16.19
C ARG A 60 2.25 10.22 16.60
N THR A 61 1.07 9.66 16.80
CA THR A 61 -0.10 10.41 17.29
C THR A 61 0.15 11.08 18.65
N LYS A 62 0.86 10.41 19.56
CA LYS A 62 1.26 10.99 20.86
C LYS A 62 2.26 12.13 20.74
N ILE A 63 3.14 12.09 19.73
CA ILE A 63 4.08 13.18 19.47
C ILE A 63 3.35 14.35 18.83
N ASP A 64 2.46 14.08 17.87
CA ASP A 64 1.70 15.11 17.17
C ASP A 64 0.77 15.87 18.13
N THR A 65 0.06 15.17 19.01
CA THR A 65 -0.76 15.78 20.09
C THR A 65 0.05 16.65 21.04
N VAL A 66 1.21 16.16 21.52
CA VAL A 66 2.09 16.96 22.39
C VAL A 66 2.69 18.16 21.65
N ILE A 67 2.89 18.08 20.33
CA ILE A 67 3.35 19.21 19.53
C ILE A 67 2.23 20.25 19.37
N GLU A 68 1.00 19.82 19.07
CA GLU A 68 -0.17 20.70 18.97
C GLU A 68 -0.45 21.43 20.29
N ASP A 69 -0.47 20.70 21.42
CA ASP A 69 -0.67 21.29 22.77
C ASP A 69 0.41 22.33 23.12
N ASN A 70 1.67 22.09 22.70
CA ASN A 70 2.77 23.03 22.89
C ASN A 70 2.72 24.22 21.91
N TYR A 71 2.17 24.05 20.70
CA TYR A 71 1.99 25.14 19.74
C TYR A 71 0.88 26.10 20.18
N LEU A 72 -0.23 25.58 20.74
CA LEU A 72 -1.31 26.38 21.32
C LEU A 72 -0.79 27.26 22.48
N THR A 73 -0.01 26.68 23.40
CA THR A 73 0.57 27.43 24.53
C THR A 73 1.59 28.49 24.12
N ILE A 74 2.40 28.26 23.07
CA ILE A 74 3.33 29.28 22.53
C ILE A 74 2.56 30.42 21.85
N THR A 75 1.43 30.12 21.19
CA THR A 75 0.60 31.13 20.52
C THR A 75 -0.09 32.05 21.55
N ASP A 76 -0.53 31.49 22.67
CA ASP A 76 -1.10 32.26 23.79
C ASP A 76 -0.05 33.15 24.48
N ILE A 77 1.18 32.65 24.66
CA ILE A 77 2.29 33.43 25.22
C ILE A 77 2.69 34.59 24.29
N ASN A 78 2.75 34.35 22.98
CA ASN A 78 3.07 35.39 22.00
C ASN A 78 1.95 36.43 21.87
N SER A 79 0.69 36.03 22.11
CA SER A 79 -0.46 36.94 22.15
C SER A 79 -0.43 37.83 23.40
N LEU A 80 -0.05 37.28 24.55
CA LEU A 80 0.14 38.04 25.80
C LEU A 80 1.35 39.00 25.75
N GLN A 81 2.42 38.68 25.02
CA GLN A 81 3.56 39.60 24.84
C GLN A 81 3.24 40.81 23.95
N LYS A 82 2.24 40.71 23.06
CA LYS A 82 1.81 41.85 22.21
C LYS A 82 0.98 42.90 22.97
N GLU A 83 0.29 42.53 24.04
CA GLU A 83 -0.45 43.47 24.89
C GLU A 83 0.44 44.21 25.91
N MET A 84 1.69 43.77 26.12
CA MET A 84 2.56 44.22 27.20
C MET A 84 3.74 45.11 26.77
N ILE A 85 3.70 45.71 25.58
CA ILE A 85 4.69 46.72 25.15
C ILE A 85 4.10 48.11 25.40
N PRO A 86 4.52 48.85 26.45
CA PRO A 86 4.20 50.26 26.53
C PRO A 86 4.98 50.97 25.42
N THR A 87 4.27 51.64 24.51
CA THR A 87 4.86 52.62 23.60
C THR A 87 5.45 53.74 24.44
N ARG A 88 6.79 53.71 24.61
CA ARG A 88 7.53 54.75 25.30
C ARG A 88 7.55 55.98 24.41
N ASP A 89 6.71 56.94 24.74
CA ASP A 89 6.70 58.26 24.11
C ASP A 89 8.08 58.92 24.22
N ASN A 90 8.58 59.35 23.06
CA ASN A 90 9.65 60.30 22.95
C ASN A 90 9.13 61.65 23.48
N ASN A 91 9.70 62.15 24.58
CA ASN A 91 10.14 63.53 24.70
C ASN A 91 10.75 63.85 26.08
N ASP A 92 11.95 64.44 25.99
CA ASP A 92 12.36 65.68 26.66
C ASP A 92 13.40 65.66 27.82
N LEU A 93 14.22 66.71 27.73
CA LEU A 93 15.08 67.36 28.73
C LEU A 93 16.47 66.78 29.06
N SER A 94 17.43 67.30 28.29
CA SER A 94 18.51 68.14 28.78
C SER A 94 18.97 67.95 30.24
N LEU A 95 20.11 67.29 30.41
CA LEU A 95 21.03 67.59 31.50
C LEU A 95 22.41 67.85 30.89
N LYS A 96 22.73 69.14 30.72
CA LYS A 96 24.10 69.65 30.67
C LYS A 96 24.86 69.07 31.86
N LYS A 97 25.66 68.03 31.64
CA LYS A 97 26.66 67.58 32.61
C LYS A 97 28.04 67.88 32.04
N LYS A 98 28.67 68.86 32.69
CA LYS A 98 30.06 69.29 32.53
C LYS A 98 30.99 68.09 32.35
N LEU A 99 31.73 68.13 31.25
CA LEU A 99 33.18 67.99 31.16
C LEU A 99 33.86 67.55 32.46
N ILE A 100 34.06 66.23 32.62
CA ILE A 100 35.35 65.59 32.86
C ILE A 100 35.21 64.20 32.22
N MET A 101 35.58 64.07 30.95
CA MET A 101 35.68 62.76 30.31
C MET A 101 36.98 62.12 30.81
N SER A 102 36.86 61.17 31.74
CA SER A 102 37.95 60.27 32.06
C SER A 102 38.13 59.29 30.90
N ASP A 103 39.38 58.97 30.58
CA ASP A 103 39.73 58.00 29.54
C ASP A 103 39.03 56.64 29.74
N ASP A 104 38.66 56.31 30.98
CA ASP A 104 37.87 55.13 31.35
C ASP A 104 36.43 55.12 30.78
N GLN A 105 35.75 56.26 30.67
CA GLN A 105 34.40 56.29 30.07
C GLN A 105 34.46 56.03 28.56
N ASN A 106 35.48 56.56 27.88
CA ASN A 106 35.70 56.32 26.45
C ASN A 106 36.04 54.85 26.18
N LEU A 107 36.84 54.22 27.06
CA LEU A 107 37.18 52.81 27.00
C LEU A 107 35.94 51.92 27.15
N VAL A 108 35.10 52.18 28.17
CA VAL A 108 33.85 51.43 28.39
C VAL A 108 32.90 51.57 27.21
N THR A 109 32.75 52.75 26.61
CA THR A 109 31.93 52.90 25.38
C THR A 109 32.51 52.15 24.19
N SER A 110 33.84 52.12 24.02
CA SER A 110 34.51 51.39 22.94
C SER A 110 34.29 49.88 23.07
N GLU A 111 34.46 49.33 24.27
CA GLU A 111 34.20 47.91 24.56
C GLU A 111 32.73 47.56 24.33
N LEU A 112 31.80 48.42 24.74
CA LEU A 112 30.36 48.21 24.54
C LEU A 112 30.00 48.16 23.05
N VAL A 113 30.55 49.06 22.24
CA VAL A 113 30.35 49.09 20.78
C VAL A 113 30.93 47.82 20.14
N GLN A 114 32.09 47.35 20.61
CA GLN A 114 32.71 46.13 20.10
C GLN A 114 31.86 44.88 20.43
N VAL A 115 31.32 44.81 21.65
CA VAL A 115 30.38 43.75 22.07
C VAL A 115 29.08 43.81 21.27
N LEU A 116 28.53 45.01 21.04
CA LEU A 116 27.33 45.20 20.21
C LEU A 116 27.56 44.75 18.77
N ASN A 117 28.67 45.14 18.15
CA ASN A 117 29.03 44.73 16.79
C ASN A 117 29.23 43.21 16.67
N SER A 118 29.87 42.60 17.68
CA SER A 118 30.04 41.14 17.74
C SER A 118 28.68 40.42 17.86
N LYS A 119 27.78 40.92 18.72
CA LYS A 119 26.43 40.39 18.86
C LYS A 119 25.60 40.57 17.58
N GLN A 120 25.67 41.74 16.93
CA GLN A 120 24.98 41.99 15.67
C GLN A 120 25.46 41.02 14.58
N THR A 121 26.78 40.85 14.45
CA THR A 121 27.36 39.87 13.51
C THR A 121 26.85 38.46 13.81
N LYS A 122 26.70 38.10 15.08
CA LYS A 122 26.18 36.80 15.48
C LYS A 122 24.69 36.63 15.16
N ILE A 123 23.90 37.69 15.36
CA ILE A 123 22.48 37.73 14.99
C ILE A 123 22.34 37.54 13.48
N ASP A 124 23.07 38.29 12.68
CA ASP A 124 23.02 38.18 11.21
C ASP A 124 23.38 36.76 10.72
N GLN A 125 24.38 36.13 11.35
CA GLN A 125 24.74 34.73 11.06
C GLN A 125 23.62 33.75 11.43
N LEU A 126 22.95 33.96 12.56
CA LEU A 126 21.84 33.10 13.00
C LEU A 126 20.62 33.28 12.10
N GLU A 127 20.30 34.50 11.69
CA GLU A 127 19.21 34.77 10.74
C GLU A 127 19.47 34.11 9.37
N GLN A 128 20.71 34.17 8.88
CA GLN A 128 21.07 33.47 7.64
C GLN A 128 20.95 31.95 7.78
N ARG A 129 21.31 31.39 8.94
CA ARG A 129 21.15 29.94 9.22
C ARG A 129 19.67 29.57 9.30
N LEU A 130 18.85 30.39 9.97
CA LEU A 130 17.41 30.19 10.07
C LEU A 130 16.77 30.15 8.68
N LYS A 131 17.04 31.15 7.83
CA LYS A 131 16.54 31.19 6.44
C LYS A 131 16.93 29.95 5.63
N LYS A 132 18.13 29.41 5.84
CA LYS A 132 18.58 28.17 5.18
C LYS A 132 17.78 26.96 5.66
N VAL A 133 17.54 26.86 6.97
CA VAL A 133 16.76 25.77 7.57
C VAL A 133 15.30 25.84 7.10
N GLU A 134 14.66 27.01 7.13
CA GLU A 134 13.29 27.20 6.64
C GLU A 134 13.14 26.80 5.17
N LYS A 135 14.12 27.17 4.34
CA LYS A 135 14.14 26.75 2.93
C LYS A 135 14.27 25.23 2.78
N GLN A 136 15.12 24.60 3.57
CA GLN A 136 15.24 23.15 3.59
C GLN A 136 13.92 22.50 4.04
N GLU A 137 13.34 22.95 5.15
CA GLU A 137 12.06 22.44 5.65
C GLU A 137 10.96 22.51 4.58
N SER A 138 10.83 23.64 3.88
CA SER A 138 9.88 23.82 2.77
C SER A 138 10.10 22.79 1.65
N GLN A 139 11.36 22.53 1.28
CA GLN A 139 11.69 21.51 0.27
C GLN A 139 11.33 20.10 0.73
N TRP A 140 11.62 19.77 2.00
CA TRP A 140 11.30 18.47 2.58
C TRP A 140 9.79 18.26 2.69
N LYS A 141 9.03 19.28 3.08
CA LYS A 141 7.57 19.24 3.11
C LYS A 141 7.00 18.94 1.72
N THR A 142 7.46 19.67 0.70
CA THR A 142 7.03 19.44 -0.68
C THR A 142 7.39 18.03 -1.17
N LYS A 143 8.58 17.54 -0.83
CA LYS A 143 9.01 16.17 -1.18
C LYS A 143 8.14 15.12 -0.48
N TYR A 144 7.84 15.33 0.79
CA TYR A 144 6.99 14.45 1.58
C TYR A 144 5.58 14.37 0.99
N GLU A 145 4.95 15.51 0.67
CA GLU A 145 3.63 15.58 0.04
C GLU A 145 3.60 14.81 -1.29
N ARG A 146 4.62 14.95 -2.14
CA ARG A 146 4.73 14.18 -3.40
C ARG A 146 4.80 12.68 -3.16
N GLU A 147 5.59 12.24 -2.18
CA GLU A 147 5.70 10.81 -1.86
C GLU A 147 4.41 10.27 -1.22
N CYS A 148 3.71 11.07 -0.43
CA CYS A 148 2.38 10.72 0.08
C CYS A 148 1.39 10.50 -1.06
N ASN A 149 1.27 11.44 -1.99
CA ASN A 149 0.39 11.31 -3.16
C ASN A 149 0.75 10.09 -4.01
N ARG A 150 2.06 9.81 -4.17
CA ARG A 150 2.54 8.61 -4.87
C ARG A 150 2.13 7.33 -4.14
N CYS A 151 2.25 7.29 -2.81
CA CYS A 151 1.84 6.15 -2.01
C CYS A 151 0.33 5.90 -2.13
N GLU A 152 -0.49 6.95 -2.11
CA GLU A 152 -1.94 6.84 -2.30
C GLU A 152 -2.29 6.26 -3.66
N LEU A 153 -1.68 6.78 -4.73
CA LEU A 153 -1.87 6.26 -6.10
C LEU A 153 -1.50 4.77 -6.19
N LEU A 154 -0.36 4.39 -5.61
CA LEU A 154 0.09 2.99 -5.59
C LEU A 154 -0.86 2.10 -4.78
N GLN A 155 -1.42 2.62 -3.68
CA GLN A 155 -2.37 1.88 -2.86
C GLN A 155 -3.68 1.64 -3.60
N THR A 156 -4.21 2.65 -4.30
CA THR A 156 -5.36 2.48 -5.19
C THR A 156 -5.07 1.44 -6.28
N ARG A 157 -3.89 1.51 -6.91
CA ARG A 157 -3.51 0.55 -7.95
C ARG A 157 -3.40 -0.89 -7.44
N ILE A 158 -2.92 -1.08 -6.21
CA ILE A 158 -2.88 -2.40 -5.57
C ILE A 158 -4.29 -2.96 -5.40
N ILE A 159 -5.23 -2.16 -4.91
CA ILE A 159 -6.63 -2.58 -4.71
C ILE A 159 -7.27 -2.98 -6.05
N GLU A 160 -7.06 -2.20 -7.11
CA GLU A 160 -7.53 -2.54 -8.46
C GLU A 160 -6.97 -3.88 -8.93
N LEU A 161 -5.66 -4.10 -8.79
CA LEU A 161 -5.01 -5.34 -9.19
C LEU A 161 -5.50 -6.55 -8.38
N GLU A 162 -5.76 -6.38 -7.08
CA GLU A 162 -6.35 -7.42 -6.25
C GLU A 162 -7.74 -7.81 -6.74
N GLN A 163 -8.55 -6.83 -7.14
CA GLN A 163 -9.88 -7.07 -7.70
C GLN A 163 -9.82 -7.76 -9.07
N GLU A 164 -8.90 -7.32 -9.95
CA GLU A 164 -8.65 -7.97 -11.25
C GLU A 164 -8.25 -9.44 -11.07
N LEU A 165 -7.38 -9.74 -10.11
CA LEU A 165 -6.96 -11.12 -9.80
C LEU A 165 -8.13 -11.97 -9.29
N LEU A 166 -8.99 -11.41 -8.45
CA LEU A 166 -10.19 -12.10 -7.97
C LEU A 166 -11.12 -12.44 -9.13
N ASN A 167 -11.35 -11.48 -10.03
CA ASN A 167 -12.16 -11.68 -11.23
C ASN A 167 -11.59 -12.79 -12.13
N ARG A 168 -10.27 -12.81 -12.35
CA ARG A 168 -9.61 -13.88 -13.12
C ARG A 168 -9.79 -15.25 -12.48
N LYS A 169 -9.71 -15.36 -11.15
CA LYS A 169 -9.97 -16.62 -10.44
C LYS A 169 -11.40 -17.11 -10.64
N TYR A 170 -12.37 -16.20 -10.58
CA TYR A 170 -13.77 -16.52 -10.84
C TYR A 170 -13.98 -17.02 -12.28
N GLN A 171 -13.44 -16.31 -13.26
CA GLN A 171 -13.49 -16.71 -14.68
C GLN A 171 -12.86 -18.08 -14.91
N SER A 172 -11.69 -18.34 -14.32
CA SER A 172 -11.01 -19.64 -14.40
C SER A 172 -11.88 -20.78 -13.86
N LYS A 173 -12.60 -20.55 -12.75
CA LYS A 173 -13.53 -21.53 -12.18
C LYS A 173 -14.73 -21.81 -13.10
N ILE A 174 -15.29 -20.78 -13.73
CA ILE A 174 -16.37 -20.95 -14.71
C ILE A 174 -15.87 -21.76 -15.91
N LEU A 175 -14.71 -21.40 -16.47
CA LEU A 175 -14.13 -22.10 -17.60
C LEU A 175 -13.88 -23.58 -17.29
N GLY A 176 -13.38 -23.91 -16.10
CA GLY A 176 -13.19 -25.31 -15.69
C GLY A 176 -14.51 -26.10 -15.60
N ARG A 177 -15.61 -25.46 -15.16
CA ARG A 177 -16.93 -26.10 -15.16
C ARG A 177 -17.42 -26.34 -16.59
N LEU A 178 -17.37 -25.31 -17.43
CA LEU A 178 -17.77 -25.40 -18.83
C LEU A 178 -16.98 -26.47 -19.59
N GLN A 179 -15.67 -26.57 -19.39
CA GLN A 179 -14.85 -27.63 -19.98
C GLN A 179 -15.29 -29.03 -19.53
N THR A 180 -15.70 -29.17 -18.27
CA THR A 180 -16.20 -30.44 -17.74
C THR A 180 -17.54 -30.81 -18.38
N ASP A 181 -18.45 -29.84 -18.50
CA ASP A 181 -19.77 -30.03 -19.10
C ASP A 181 -19.66 -30.36 -20.59
N VAL A 182 -18.76 -29.68 -21.32
CA VAL A 182 -18.46 -29.99 -22.72
C VAL A 182 -17.96 -31.42 -22.88
N LYS A 183 -17.05 -31.89 -22.01
CA LYS A 183 -16.57 -33.29 -22.07
C LYS A 183 -17.71 -34.29 -21.83
N ARG A 184 -18.59 -34.00 -20.86
CA ARG A 184 -19.77 -34.85 -20.58
C ARG A 184 -20.72 -34.92 -21.77
N LEU A 185 -20.97 -33.78 -22.42
CA LEU A 185 -21.81 -33.72 -23.62
C LEU A 185 -21.20 -34.50 -24.78
N HIS A 186 -19.89 -34.42 -25.00
CA HIS A 186 -19.21 -35.22 -26.03
C HIS A 186 -19.37 -36.72 -25.75
N SER A 187 -19.08 -37.18 -24.53
CA SER A 187 -19.26 -38.60 -24.19
C SER A 187 -20.70 -39.08 -24.30
N ALA A 188 -21.68 -38.23 -23.98
CA ALA A 188 -23.09 -38.56 -24.17
C ALA A 188 -23.46 -38.64 -25.66
N PHE A 189 -22.90 -37.75 -26.48
CA PHE A 189 -23.08 -37.79 -27.93
C PHE A 189 -22.50 -39.06 -28.54
N ASP A 190 -21.26 -39.42 -28.18
CA ASP A 190 -20.60 -40.65 -28.64
C ASP A 190 -21.43 -41.89 -28.26
N ALA A 191 -21.99 -41.92 -27.03
CA ALA A 191 -22.85 -43.02 -26.58
C ALA A 191 -24.14 -43.13 -27.41
N LEU A 192 -24.79 -42.00 -27.71
CA LEU A 192 -25.99 -41.95 -28.55
C LEU A 192 -25.68 -42.38 -30.00
N GLU A 193 -24.52 -42.01 -30.53
CA GLU A 193 -24.09 -42.43 -31.86
C GLU A 193 -23.90 -43.96 -31.93
N VAL A 194 -23.29 -44.55 -30.90
CA VAL A 194 -23.17 -46.01 -30.77
C VAL A 194 -24.55 -46.66 -30.66
N GLU A 195 -25.46 -46.14 -29.83
CA GLU A 195 -26.82 -46.70 -29.71
C GLU A 195 -27.58 -46.62 -31.04
N ASN A 196 -27.49 -45.50 -31.75
CA ASN A 196 -28.15 -45.31 -33.04
C ASN A 196 -27.61 -46.28 -34.11
N THR A 197 -26.28 -46.47 -34.18
CA THR A 197 -25.69 -47.46 -35.09
C THR A 197 -26.15 -48.89 -34.76
N GLN A 198 -26.23 -49.25 -33.47
CA GLN A 198 -26.76 -50.55 -33.04
C GLN A 198 -28.23 -50.73 -33.42
N LEU A 199 -29.08 -49.74 -33.18
CA LEU A 199 -30.50 -49.78 -33.56
C LEU A 199 -30.67 -49.92 -35.09
N ASN A 200 -29.87 -49.21 -35.89
CA ASN A 200 -29.90 -49.35 -37.35
C ASN A 200 -29.52 -50.76 -37.81
N VAL A 201 -28.51 -51.38 -37.19
CA VAL A 201 -28.14 -52.77 -37.46
C VAL A 201 -29.28 -53.73 -37.10
N GLN A 202 -29.89 -53.57 -35.93
CA GLN A 202 -31.01 -54.40 -35.49
C GLN A 202 -32.22 -54.26 -36.42
N LEU A 203 -32.61 -53.04 -36.79
CA LEU A 203 -33.70 -52.78 -37.72
C LEU A 203 -33.46 -53.44 -39.08
N THR A 204 -32.24 -53.33 -39.61
CA THR A 204 -31.85 -53.96 -40.88
C THR A 204 -31.94 -55.48 -40.79
N PHE A 205 -31.44 -56.08 -39.71
CA PHE A 205 -31.50 -57.51 -39.48
C PHE A 205 -32.94 -58.04 -39.36
N SER A 206 -33.78 -57.37 -38.56
CA SER A 206 -35.19 -57.73 -38.40
C SER A 206 -35.96 -57.63 -39.72
N ARG A 207 -35.71 -56.56 -40.50
CA ARG A 207 -36.31 -56.37 -41.82
C ARG A 207 -35.92 -57.48 -42.79
N ASN A 208 -34.63 -57.83 -42.86
CA ASN A 208 -34.15 -58.89 -43.76
C ASN A 208 -34.70 -60.26 -43.36
N THR A 209 -34.74 -60.57 -42.06
CA THR A 209 -35.33 -61.81 -41.56
C THR A 209 -36.82 -61.91 -41.92
N HIS A 210 -37.56 -60.82 -41.77
CA HIS A 210 -38.98 -60.77 -42.14
C HIS A 210 -39.19 -60.98 -43.65
N LEU A 211 -38.44 -60.27 -44.49
CA LEU A 211 -38.51 -60.41 -45.95
C LEU A 211 -38.13 -61.83 -46.42
N SER A 212 -37.10 -62.43 -45.82
CA SER A 212 -36.71 -63.81 -46.12
C SER A 212 -37.85 -64.79 -45.81
N SER A 213 -38.49 -64.65 -44.64
CA SER A 213 -39.63 -65.48 -44.27
C SER A 213 -40.81 -65.31 -45.23
N GLN A 214 -41.08 -64.08 -45.69
CA GLN A 214 -42.11 -63.84 -46.71
C GLN A 214 -41.75 -64.50 -48.06
N LEU A 215 -40.50 -64.39 -48.51
CA LEU A 215 -40.04 -65.03 -49.74
C LEU A 215 -40.16 -66.56 -49.68
N ASP A 216 -39.83 -67.18 -48.55
CA ASP A 216 -39.95 -68.62 -48.38
C ASP A 216 -41.42 -69.08 -48.40
N LYS A 217 -42.35 -68.29 -47.84
CA LYS A 217 -43.80 -68.55 -47.97
C LYS A 217 -44.24 -68.48 -49.43
N PHE A 218 -43.88 -67.42 -50.16
CA PHE A 218 -44.21 -67.30 -51.58
C PHE A 218 -43.64 -68.45 -52.41
N ARG A 219 -42.41 -68.89 -52.13
CA ARG A 219 -41.80 -70.06 -52.80
C ARG A 219 -42.61 -71.34 -52.56
N HIS A 220 -43.06 -71.57 -51.33
CA HIS A 220 -43.90 -72.71 -51.00
C HIS A 220 -45.27 -72.66 -51.68
N GLU A 221 -45.94 -71.49 -51.66
CA GLU A 221 -47.22 -71.28 -52.34
C GLU A 221 -47.10 -71.51 -53.86
N LEU A 222 -46.03 -71.01 -54.47
CA LEU A 222 -45.80 -71.17 -55.91
C LEU A 222 -45.46 -72.62 -56.27
N ALA A 223 -44.69 -73.33 -55.43
CA ALA A 223 -44.44 -74.75 -55.61
C ALA A 223 -45.73 -75.59 -55.50
N HIS A 224 -46.62 -75.24 -54.56
CA HIS A 224 -47.93 -75.88 -54.41
C HIS A 224 -48.80 -75.66 -55.66
N ALA A 225 -48.92 -74.41 -56.12
CA ALA A 225 -49.70 -74.06 -57.30
C ALA A 225 -49.17 -74.76 -58.57
N CYS A 226 -47.85 -74.85 -58.73
CA CYS A 226 -47.24 -75.61 -59.83
C CYS A 226 -47.57 -77.11 -59.74
N HIS A 227 -47.53 -77.71 -58.54
CA HIS A 227 -47.90 -79.11 -58.35
C HIS A 227 -49.37 -79.37 -58.70
N GLU A 228 -50.28 -78.52 -58.24
CA GLU A 228 -51.71 -78.59 -58.58
C GLU A 228 -51.98 -78.43 -60.08
N SER A 229 -51.18 -77.64 -60.81
CA SER A 229 -51.36 -77.45 -62.26
C SER A 229 -50.86 -78.62 -63.12
N LEU A 230 -50.02 -79.51 -62.55
CA LEU A 230 -49.39 -80.64 -63.24
C LEU A 230 -50.08 -81.99 -62.95
N CYS A 231 -50.98 -82.04 -61.96
CA CYS A 231 -51.78 -83.20 -61.59
C CYS A 231 -53.22 -83.07 -62.10
#